data_AF-A0A7X6I3S2-F1
#
_entry.id   AF-A0A7X6I3S2-F1
#
_cell.length_a   1.000
_cell.length_b   1.000
_cell.length_c   1.000
_cell.angle_alpha   90.00
_cell.angle_beta   90.00
_cell.angle_gamma   90.00
#
_symmetry.space_group_name_H-M   'P 1'
#
loop_
_entity.id
_entity.type
_entity.pdbx_description
1 polymer ?
#
loop_
_entity_poly.entity_id
_entity_poly.type
_entity_poly.pdbx_seq_one_letter_code
_entity_poly.pdbx_strand_id
1 'polypeptide(L)'
;MKVRFTDNMVPDRLSLMAKTKGYSSREEYVREILTDHVMRDTPSPTEIYQKQIIGRYEELGTVLIETLPILLENSLKGRIIVTGEKEGEDGRY
;
A
#
# COMPACT_ATOMS: atom_id res chain seq x y z
N MET A 1 -18.36 -13.55 -22.22
CA MET A 1 -18.37 -12.86 -23.53
C MET A 1 -17.06 -13.19 -24.24
N LYS A 2 -17.05 -14.07 -25.25
CA LYS A 2 -15.86 -14.36 -26.08
C LYS A 2 -15.83 -13.34 -27.20
N VAL A 3 -14.84 -12.45 -27.21
CA VAL A 3 -14.60 -11.54 -28.34
C VAL A 3 -14.23 -12.41 -29.54
N ARG A 4 -15.13 -12.54 -30.51
CA ARG A 4 -14.85 -13.19 -31.79
C ARG A 4 -14.50 -12.07 -32.77
N PHE A 5 -13.23 -11.99 -33.14
CA PHE A 5 -12.80 -11.09 -34.22
C PHE A 5 -13.22 -11.73 -35.54
N THR A 6 -14.13 -11.07 -36.26
CA THR A 6 -14.34 -11.32 -37.68
C THR A 6 -13.12 -10.79 -38.44
N ASP A 7 -12.51 -11.65 -39.25
CA ASP A 7 -11.42 -11.37 -40.18
C ASP A 7 -10.03 -11.05 -39.60
N ASN A 8 -9.03 -11.42 -40.39
CA ASN A 8 -7.59 -11.28 -40.14
C ASN A 8 -7.11 -9.83 -39.95
N MET A 9 -8.01 -8.85 -39.79
CA MET A 9 -7.70 -7.43 -39.62
C MET A 9 -6.67 -7.17 -38.51
N VAL A 10 -6.80 -7.82 -37.35
CA VAL A 10 -5.86 -7.65 -36.23
C VAL A 10 -4.48 -8.23 -36.58
N PRO A 11 -4.36 -9.51 -37.00
CA PRO A 11 -3.13 -10.08 -37.54
C PRO A 11 -2.44 -9.23 -38.63
N ASP A 12 -3.21 -8.69 -39.58
CA ASP A 12 -2.70 -7.92 -40.72
C ASP A 12 -2.19 -6.55 -40.28
N ARG A 13 -2.95 -5.87 -39.43
CA ARG A 13 -2.56 -4.57 -38.87
C ARG A 13 -1.30 -4.70 -38.01
N LEU A 14 -1.19 -5.75 -37.20
CA LEU A 14 0.02 -6.03 -36.43
C LEU A 14 1.22 -6.31 -37.34
N SER A 15 1.02 -7.03 -38.45
CA SER A 15 2.08 -7.28 -39.43
C SER A 15 2.54 -6.00 -40.13
N LEU A 16 1.60 -5.11 -40.47
CA LEU A 16 1.90 -3.81 -41.07
C LEU A 16 2.68 -2.91 -40.09
N MET A 17 2.26 -2.87 -38.83
CA MET A 17 2.94 -2.08 -37.80
C MET A 17 4.35 -2.61 -37.51
N ALA A 18 4.51 -3.94 -37.47
CA ALA A 18 5.82 -4.58 -37.31
C ALA A 18 6.79 -4.14 -38.43
N LYS A 19 6.36 -4.23 -39.70
CA LYS A 19 7.15 -3.79 -40.85
C LYS A 19 7.50 -2.30 -40.81
N THR A 20 6.50 -1.46 -40.49
CA THR A 20 6.68 0.00 -40.46
C THR A 20 7.71 0.43 -39.41
N LYS A 21 7.78 -0.30 -38.30
CA LYS A 21 8.73 -0.05 -37.21
C LYS A 21 10.06 -0.79 -37.35
N GLY A 22 10.26 -1.56 -38.42
CA GLY A 22 11.52 -2.25 -38.71
C GLY A 22 11.71 -3.60 -37.99
N TYR A 23 10.64 -4.21 -37.46
CA TYR A 23 10.72 -5.54 -36.86
C TYR A 23 10.80 -6.64 -37.90
N SER A 24 11.52 -7.71 -37.55
CA SER A 24 11.73 -8.89 -38.42
C SER A 24 10.45 -9.71 -38.55
N SER A 25 9.59 -9.69 -37.53
CA SER A 25 8.33 -10.43 -37.52
C SER A 25 7.24 -9.74 -36.70
N ARG A 26 6.00 -10.14 -36.96
CA ARG A 26 4.85 -9.77 -36.12
C ARG A 26 5.03 -10.23 -34.68
N GLU A 27 5.60 -11.42 -34.48
CA GLU A 27 5.78 -12.02 -33.15
C GLU A 27 6.80 -11.25 -32.31
N GLU A 28 7.89 -10.80 -32.93
CA GLU A 28 8.87 -9.93 -32.30
C GLU A 28 8.23 -8.61 -31.86
N TYR A 29 7.46 -7.98 -32.75
CA TYR A 29 6.76 -6.74 -32.44
C TYR A 29 5.73 -6.92 -31.30
N VAL A 30 4.95 -8.00 -31.32
CA VAL A 30 3.98 -8.29 -30.25
C VAL A 30 4.68 -8.58 -28.93
N ARG A 31 5.81 -9.31 -28.95
CA ARG A 31 6.59 -9.59 -27.74
C ARG A 31 7.05 -8.30 -27.08
N GLU A 32 7.60 -7.36 -27.84
CA GLU A 32 8.06 -6.09 -27.30
C GLU A 32 6.91 -5.28 -26.71
N ILE A 33 5.76 -5.16 -27.41
CA ILE A 33 4.59 -4.43 -26.87
C ILE A 33 4.12 -5.04 -25.55
N LEU A 34 4.07 -6.38 -25.47
CA LEU A 34 3.66 -7.07 -24.26
C LEU A 34 4.69 -6.89 -23.13
N THR A 35 5.97 -6.96 -23.44
CA THR A 35 7.03 -6.69 -22.46
C THR A 35 6.97 -5.25 -21.95
N ASP A 36 6.82 -4.27 -22.84
CA ASP A 36 6.66 -2.85 -22.47
C ASP A 36 5.44 -2.63 -21.58
N HIS A 37 4.32 -3.27 -21.91
CA HIS A 37 3.10 -3.16 -21.11
C HIS A 37 3.27 -3.78 -19.73
N VAL A 38 3.86 -4.98 -19.66
CA VAL A 38 4.19 -5.63 -18.39
C VAL A 38 5.15 -4.77 -17.58
N MET A 39 6.17 -4.17 -18.18
CA MET A 39 7.14 -3.34 -17.45
C MET A 39 6.56 -2.01 -16.97
N ARG A 40 5.54 -1.46 -17.66
CA ARG A 40 4.80 -0.27 -17.21
C ARG A 40 3.84 -0.57 -16.07
N ASP A 41 3.19 -1.73 -16.10
CA ASP A 41 2.14 -2.10 -15.15
C ASP A 41 2.66 -2.95 -13.98
N THR A 42 3.89 -3.46 -14.05
CA THR A 42 4.53 -4.15 -12.94
C THR A 42 5.09 -3.08 -12.00
N PRO A 43 4.50 -2.86 -10.82
CA PRO A 43 5.08 -1.97 -9.84
C PRO A 43 6.49 -2.47 -9.53
N SER A 44 7.46 -1.56 -9.57
CA SER A 44 8.83 -1.90 -9.24
C SER A 44 8.88 -2.54 -7.85
N PRO A 45 9.84 -3.44 -7.57
CA PRO A 45 9.99 -4.02 -6.23
C PRO A 45 10.02 -2.93 -5.14
N THR A 46 10.65 -1.79 -5.43
CA THR A 46 10.69 -0.61 -4.56
C THR A 46 9.30 -0.03 -4.27
N GLU A 47 8.42 0.10 -5.25
CA GLU A 47 7.04 0.58 -5.05
C GLU A 47 6.19 -0.41 -4.25
N ILE A 48 6.39 -1.72 -4.45
CA ILE A 48 5.75 -2.76 -3.65
C ILE A 48 6.20 -2.66 -2.19
N TYR A 49 7.51 -2.56 -1.96
CA TYR A 49 8.08 -2.40 -0.62
C TYR A 49 7.60 -1.11 0.05
N GLN A 50 7.54 0.01 -0.68
CA GLN A 50 7.01 1.27 -0.16
C GLN A 50 5.54 1.15 0.25
N LYS A 51 4.69 0.54 -0.59
CA LYS A 51 3.28 0.30 -0.24
C LYS A 51 3.12 -0.57 1.00
N GLN A 52 3.93 -1.62 1.14
CA GLN A 52 3.92 -2.47 2.34
C GLN A 52 4.39 -1.73 3.60
N ILE A 53 5.42 -0.90 3.48
CA ILE A 53 5.92 -0.08 4.59
C ILE A 53 4.86 0.93 5.03
N ILE A 54 4.27 1.66 4.08
CA ILE A 54 3.21 2.63 4.36
C ILE A 54 2.01 1.93 5.03
N GLY A 55 1.55 0.80 4.50
CA GLY A 55 0.45 0.04 5.10
C GLY A 55 0.73 -0.40 6.55
N ARG A 56 1.96 -0.85 6.83
CA ARG A 56 2.36 -1.19 8.23
C ARG A 56 2.36 0.03 9.15
N TYR A 57 2.76 1.20 8.66
CA TYR A 57 2.74 2.42 9.46
C TYR A 57 1.33 2.94 9.70
N GLU A 58 0.42 2.79 8.74
CA GLU A 58 -1.01 3.13 8.90
C GLU A 58 -1.70 2.20 9.92
N GLU A 59 -1.42 0.89 9.86
CA GLU A 59 -1.89 -0.07 10.86
C GLU A 59 -1.36 0.26 12.26
N LEU A 60 -0.05 0.53 12.38
CA LEU A 60 0.57 0.94 13.65
C LEU A 60 0.00 2.24 14.19
N GLY A 61 -0.23 3.24 13.31
CA GLY A 61 -0.83 4.51 13.68
C GLY A 61 -2.26 4.34 14.21
N THR A 62 -3.04 3.47 13.58
CA THR A 62 -4.41 3.14 14.01
C THR A 62 -4.40 2.50 15.40
N VAL A 63 -3.57 1.48 15.61
CA VAL A 63 -3.42 0.83 16.93
C VAL A 63 -2.96 1.81 17.99
N LEU A 64 -2.01 2.70 17.68
CA LEU A 64 -1.56 3.74 18.60
C LEU A 64 -2.69 4.70 18.98
N ILE A 65 -3.47 5.18 18.00
CA ILE A 65 -4.60 6.08 18.23
C ILE A 65 -5.69 5.40 19.07
N GLU A 66 -5.98 4.12 18.84
CA GLU A 66 -6.98 3.36 19.59
C GLU A 66 -6.53 3.04 21.03
N THR A 67 -5.24 2.79 21.23
CA THR A 67 -4.69 2.40 22.54
C THR A 67 -4.27 3.59 23.41
N LEU A 68 -3.96 4.75 22.82
CA LEU A 68 -3.58 5.98 23.53
C LEU A 68 -4.63 6.43 24.56
N PRO A 69 -5.93 6.51 24.23
CA PRO A 69 -6.97 6.87 25.19
C PRO A 69 -7.05 5.89 26.36
N ILE A 70 -6.88 4.59 26.10
CA ILE A 70 -6.91 3.53 27.13
C ILE A 70 -5.70 3.68 28.07
N LEU A 71 -4.51 3.94 27.52
CA LEU A 71 -3.30 4.18 28.30
C LEU A 71 -3.39 5.49 29.12
N LEU A 72 -3.96 6.54 28.53
CA LEU A 72 -4.22 7.81 29.20
C LEU A 72 -5.23 7.66 30.34
N GLU A 73 -6.33 6.95 30.12
CA GLU A 73 -7.36 6.71 31.13
C GLU A 73 -6.81 5.90 32.31
N ASN A 74 -6.01 4.85 32.04
CA ASN A 74 -5.35 4.07 33.09
C ASN A 74 -4.27 4.87 33.84
N SER A 75 -3.51 5.71 33.15
CA SER A 75 -2.53 6.65 33.74
C SER A 75 -3.20 7.69 34.66
N LEU A 76 -4.34 8.25 34.22
CA LEU A 76 -5.12 9.21 35.00
C LEU A 76 -5.78 8.56 36.22
N LYS A 77 -6.36 7.36 36.06
CA LYS A 77 -6.91 6.57 37.18
C LYS A 77 -5.82 6.15 38.17
N GLY A 78 -4.61 5.85 37.70
CA GLY A 78 -3.45 5.55 38.55
C GLY A 78 -2.82 6.76 39.24
N ARG A 79 -3.07 8.00 38.77
CA ARG A 79 -2.57 9.24 39.36
C ARG A 79 -3.54 9.92 40.34
N ILE A 80 -4.83 9.55 40.35
CA ILE A 80 -5.83 10.14 41.27
C ILE A 80 -5.79 9.50 42.68
N ILE A 81 -4.94 8.48 42.93
CA ILE A 81 -4.75 7.90 44.27
C ILE A 81 -3.34 8.16 44.83
N VAL A 82 -2.72 9.30 44.56
CA VAL A 82 -1.58 9.78 45.37
C VAL A 82 -1.49 11.32 45.29
N THR A 83 -2.44 12.06 45.86
CA THR A 83 -2.22 13.46 46.31
C THR A 83 -3.47 14.00 47.03
N GLY A 84 -3.39 14.07 48.36
CA GLY A 84 -4.44 14.50 49.28
C GLY A 84 -4.69 13.36 50.27
N GLU A 85 -4.08 13.30 51.45
CA GLU A 85 -3.71 14.35 52.39
C GLU A 85 -2.41 13.99 53.13
N LYS A 86 -1.53 14.97 53.34
CA LYS A 86 -0.68 15.02 54.53
C LYS A 86 -1.05 16.30 55.26
N GLU A 87 -1.39 16.19 56.54
CA GLU A 87 -0.76 16.88 57.67
C GLU A 87 -1.75 17.07 58.83
N GLY A 88 -1.35 16.58 60.01
CA GLY A 88 -1.76 17.19 61.28
C GLY A 88 -2.51 16.33 62.29
N GLU A 89 -1.90 15.27 62.83
CA GLU A 89 -2.19 14.88 64.21
C GLU A 89 -0.90 14.49 64.92
N ASP A 90 -0.28 15.49 65.56
CA ASP A 90 0.57 15.29 66.72
C ASP A 90 0.12 16.34 67.76
N GLY A 91 -0.49 15.91 68.87
CA GLY A 91 -0.89 16.82 69.94
C GLY A 91 -2.04 16.38 70.85
N ARG A 92 -1.70 15.61 71.90
CA ARG A 92 -2.26 15.60 73.27
C ARG A 92 -3.69 16.14 73.49
N TYR A 93 -4.59 15.27 73.97
CA TYR A 93 -5.35 15.43 75.24
C TYR A 93 -5.83 14.04 75.70
#